data_AF-A0A454TIF9-F1
#
_entry.id   AF-A0A454TIF9-F1
#
_cell.length_a   1.000
_cell.length_b   1.000
_cell.length_c   1.000
_cell.angle_alpha   90.00
_cell.angle_beta   90.00
_cell.angle_gamma   90.00
#
_symmetry.space_group_name_H-M   'P 1'
#
loop_
_entity.id
_entity.type
_entity.pdbx_description
1 polymer ?
#
loop_
_entity_poly.entity_id
_entity_poly.type
_entity_poly.pdbx_seq_one_letter_code
_entity_poly.pdbx_strand_id
1 'polypeptide(L)'
;MQAVIEVQLFGHILKYHCSLWFDCSVWGAFVASLDSIDMAEASLVDMGGHFVLRLSAISGKPEILWEVKKAAVSGAVATAAFRSQIDEDTLAHVRRQFTQFESWWD
;
A
#
# COMPACT_ATOMS: atom_id res chain seq x y z
N MET A 1 3.31 -1.40 13.11
CA MET A 1 2.44 -2.44 12.49
C MET A 1 3.33 -3.52 11.88
N GLN A 2 3.00 -4.81 12.01
CA GLN A 2 3.68 -5.86 11.24
C GLN A 2 2.93 -6.07 9.92
N ALA A 3 3.66 -6.14 8.82
CA ALA A 3 3.11 -6.42 7.51
C ALA A 3 3.75 -7.67 6.91
N VAL A 4 2.90 -8.50 6.33
CA VAL A 4 3.31 -9.62 5.47
C VAL A 4 2.78 -9.33 4.08
N ILE A 5 3.69 -9.19 3.12
CA ILE A 5 3.35 -9.04 1.72
C ILE A 5 3.63 -10.37 1.07
N GLU A 6 2.58 -11.03 0.62
CA GLU A 6 2.65 -12.30 -0.10
C GLU A 6 2.09 -12.11 -1.50
N VAL A 7 2.94 -12.35 -2.50
CA VAL A 7 2.54 -12.32 -3.91
C VAL A 7 2.84 -13.66 -4.54
N GLN A 8 1.79 -14.27 -5.10
CA GLN A 8 1.87 -15.52 -5.84
C GLN A 8 1.60 -15.24 -7.33
N LEU A 9 2.65 -15.30 -8.14
CA LEU A 9 2.58 -15.04 -9.59
C LEU A 9 3.53 -15.97 -10.33
N PHE A 10 3.09 -16.46 -11.49
CA PHE A 10 3.91 -17.29 -12.39
C PHE A 10 4.55 -18.52 -11.71
N GLY A 11 3.87 -19.09 -10.70
CA GLY A 11 4.41 -20.21 -9.91
C GLY A 11 5.48 -19.81 -8.89
N HIS A 12 5.80 -18.53 -8.76
CA HIS A 12 6.68 -17.97 -7.74
C HIS A 12 5.88 -17.40 -6.57
N ILE A 13 6.50 -17.46 -5.38
CA ILE A 13 5.98 -16.84 -4.16
C ILE A 13 7.03 -15.86 -3.66
N LEU A 14 6.65 -14.59 -3.58
CA LEU A 14 7.43 -13.56 -2.89
C LEU A 14 6.77 -13.31 -1.53
N LYS A 15 7.49 -13.62 -0.44
CA LYS A 15 7.08 -13.26 0.93
C LYS A 15 8.03 -12.23 1.50
N TYR A 16 7.48 -11.11 1.94
CA TYR A 16 8.22 -10.06 2.62
C TYR A 16 7.61 -9.76 3.98
N HIS A 17 8.43 -9.87 5.02
CA HIS A 17 8.07 -9.55 6.39
C HIS A 17 8.76 -8.26 6.82
N CYS A 18 7.98 -7.28 7.25
CA CYS A 18 8.54 -6.03 7.75
C CYS A 18 7.69 -5.41 8.85
N SER A 19 8.32 -4.52 9.60
CA SER A 19 7.62 -3.59 10.48
C SER A 19 7.44 -2.28 9.72
N LEU A 20 6.19 -1.88 9.55
CA LEU A 20 5.81 -0.62 8.94
C LEU A 20 5.37 0.35 10.03
N TRP A 21 5.78 1.60 9.85
CA TRP A 21 5.45 2.72 10.73
C TRP A 21 4.90 3.83 9.85
N PHE A 22 3.68 4.26 10.12
CA PHE A 22 3.03 5.34 9.40
C PHE A 22 2.89 6.52 10.33
N ASP A 23 3.19 7.71 9.83
CA ASP A 23 2.81 8.93 10.52
C ASP A 23 1.27 9.02 10.55
N CYS A 24 0.72 9.44 11.69
CA CYS A 24 -0.74 9.47 11.90
C CYS A 24 -1.42 10.40 10.89
N SER A 25 -0.78 11.53 10.52
CA SER A 25 -1.30 12.46 9.53
C SER A 25 -1.27 11.87 8.12
N VAL A 26 -0.24 11.08 7.79
CA VAL A 26 -0.14 10.38 6.50
C VAL A 26 -1.20 9.29 6.40
N TRP A 27 -1.45 8.55 7.48
CA TRP A 27 -2.54 7.57 7.54
C TRP A 27 -3.91 8.24 7.35
N GLY A 28 -4.20 9.30 8.10
CA GLY A 28 -5.47 10.03 8.00
C GLY A 28 -5.70 10.61 6.60
N ALA A 29 -4.67 11.22 6.01
CA ALA A 29 -4.72 11.75 4.65
C ALA A 29 -4.96 10.63 3.61
N PHE A 30 -4.30 9.49 3.78
CA PHE A 30 -4.53 8.32 2.93
C PHE A 30 -5.98 7.85 3.02
N VAL A 31 -6.51 7.61 4.23
CA VAL A 31 -7.90 7.16 4.41
C VAL A 31 -8.90 8.15 3.81
N ALA A 32 -8.71 9.45 4.03
CA ALA A 32 -9.57 10.48 3.45
C ALA A 32 -9.50 10.48 1.90
N SER A 33 -8.32 10.26 1.32
CA SER A 33 -8.16 10.23 -0.14
C SER A 33 -8.84 9.02 -0.80
N LEU A 34 -9.09 7.92 -0.07
CA LEU A 34 -9.84 6.76 -0.59
C LEU A 34 -11.29 7.10 -0.93
N ASP A 35 -11.86 8.14 -0.30
CA ASP A 35 -13.21 8.61 -0.60
C ASP A 35 -13.30 9.37 -1.93
N SER A 36 -12.16 9.86 -2.43
CA SER A 36 -12.02 10.65 -3.67
C SER A 36 -11.10 9.96 -4.70
N ILE A 37 -11.01 8.63 -4.67
CA ILE A 37 -10.02 7.86 -5.45
C ILE A 37 -10.22 7.92 -6.97
N ASP A 38 -11.43 8.28 -7.41
CA ASP A 38 -11.75 8.52 -8.82
C ASP A 38 -11.17 9.86 -9.32
N MET A 39 -10.77 10.76 -8.42
CA MET A 39 -10.22 12.08 -8.72
C MET A 39 -8.71 12.17 -8.50
N ALA A 40 -8.16 11.41 -7.55
CA ALA A 40 -6.74 11.44 -7.21
C ALA A 40 -6.23 10.07 -6.74
N GLU A 41 -4.91 9.88 -6.87
CA GLU A 41 -4.23 8.71 -6.29
C GLU A 41 -4.17 8.84 -4.76
N ALA A 42 -4.58 7.80 -4.06
CA ALA A 42 -4.38 7.64 -2.63
C ALA A 42 -3.02 6.96 -2.40
N SER A 43 -2.11 7.61 -1.66
CA SER A 43 -0.79 7.04 -1.35
C SER A 43 -0.53 6.94 0.14
N LEU A 44 -0.05 5.79 0.57
CA LEU A 44 0.40 5.51 1.93
C LEU A 44 1.88 5.16 1.91
N VAL A 45 2.70 5.93 2.62
CA VAL A 45 4.15 5.77 2.65
C VAL A 45 4.60 5.59 4.09
N ASP A 46 5.46 4.60 4.34
CA ASP A 46 6.03 4.44 5.68
C ASP A 46 7.06 5.53 6.01
N MET A 47 7.27 5.78 7.30
CA MET A 47 8.19 6.81 7.79
C MET A 47 9.66 6.54 7.44
N GLY A 48 10.03 5.29 7.16
CA GLY A 48 11.39 4.90 6.76
C GLY A 48 11.63 5.00 5.25
N GLY A 49 10.60 5.30 4.45
CA GLY A 49 10.64 5.24 2.99
C GLY A 49 10.88 3.83 2.45
N HIS A 50 10.54 2.78 3.21
CA HIS A 50 10.74 1.39 2.80
C HIS A 50 9.54 0.79 2.08
N PHE A 51 8.35 1.35 2.28
CA PHE A 51 7.10 0.85 1.74
C PHE A 51 6.26 2.00 1.19
N VAL A 52 5.68 1.74 0.03
CA VAL A 52 4.69 2.61 -0.62
C VAL A 52 3.53 1.74 -1.06
N LEU A 53 2.31 2.15 -0.72
CA LEU A 53 1.08 1.65 -1.30
C LEU A 53 0.40 2.81 -2.03
N ARG A 54 -0.13 2.51 -3.23
CA ARG A 54 -0.90 3.45 -4.05
C ARG A 54 -2.14 2.77 -4.58
N LEU A 55 -3.24 3.51 -4.54
CA LEU A 55 -4.52 3.11 -5.09
C LEU A 55 -5.05 4.26 -5.96
N SER A 56 -5.53 3.96 -7.16
CA SER A 56 -6.09 4.98 -8.05
C SER A 56 -7.23 4.41 -8.88
N ALA A 57 -8.21 5.24 -9.22
CA ALA A 57 -9.30 4.90 -10.14
C ALA A 57 -9.53 5.97 -11.22
N ILE A 58 -8.57 6.89 -11.41
CA ILE A 58 -8.66 8.10 -12.27
C ILE A 58 -9.10 7.80 -13.71
N SER A 59 -8.78 6.61 -14.24
CA SER A 59 -9.12 6.22 -15.62
C SER A 59 -10.38 5.34 -15.73
N GLY A 60 -11.18 5.24 -14.67
CA GLY A 60 -12.27 4.27 -14.56
C GLY A 60 -11.79 2.82 -14.46
N LYS A 61 -10.48 2.63 -14.26
CA LYS A 61 -9.86 1.31 -14.05
C LYS A 61 -9.11 1.37 -12.73
N PRO A 62 -9.69 0.82 -11.65
CA PRO A 62 -9.02 0.70 -10.38
C PRO A 62 -7.68 -0.01 -10.51
N GLU A 63 -6.68 0.52 -9.82
CA GLU A 63 -5.34 -0.03 -9.83
C GLU A 63 -4.76 -0.01 -8.41
N ILE A 64 -4.05 -1.08 -8.07
CA ILE A 64 -3.22 -1.16 -6.88
C ILE A 64 -1.76 -1.25 -7.29
N LEU A 65 -0.93 -0.45 -6.63
CA LEU A 65 0.52 -0.54 -6.72
C LEU A 65 1.09 -0.60 -5.31
N TRP A 66 2.06 -1.48 -5.10
CA TRP A 66 2.91 -1.42 -3.93
C TRP A 66 4.38 -1.57 -4.31
N GLU A 67 5.24 -0.91 -3.54
CA GLU A 67 6.69 -1.02 -3.64
C GLU A 67 7.27 -1.23 -2.24
N VAL A 68 8.25 -2.12 -2.16
CA VAL A 68 9.12 -2.30 -1.02
C VAL A 68 10.55 -2.07 -1.45
N LYS A 69 11.29 -1.31 -0.67
CA LYS A 69 12.72 -1.05 -0.87
C LYS A 69 13.48 -1.25 0.44
N LYS A 70 14.53 -2.07 0.41
CA LYS A 70 15.42 -2.29 1.56
C LYS A 70 16.87 -2.22 1.16
N ALA A 71 17.64 -1.41 1.89
CA ALA A 71 19.08 -1.33 1.76
C ALA A 71 19.77 -2.23 2.79
N ALA A 72 20.79 -2.97 2.35
CA ALA A 72 21.71 -3.70 3.20
C ALA A 72 22.81 -2.77 3.73
N VAL A 73 23.50 -3.20 4.79
CA VAL A 73 24.64 -2.46 5.37
C VAL A 73 25.79 -2.28 4.36
N SER A 74 25.91 -3.18 3.38
CA SER A 74 26.86 -3.07 2.27
C SER A 74 26.51 -1.98 1.25
N GLY A 75 25.34 -1.37 1.35
CA GLY A 75 24.80 -0.43 0.37
C GLY A 75 24.00 -1.09 -0.77
N ALA A 76 23.96 -2.42 -0.85
CA ALA A 76 23.12 -3.12 -1.82
C ALA A 76 21.63 -2.86 -1.54
N VAL A 77 20.84 -2.59 -2.58
CA VAL A 77 19.40 -2.29 -2.45
C VAL A 77 18.59 -3.37 -3.15
N ALA A 78 17.62 -3.93 -2.45
CA ALA A 78 16.60 -4.79 -3.02
C ALA A 78 15.28 -4.01 -3.12
N THR A 79 14.66 -4.06 -4.29
CA THR A 79 13.32 -3.50 -4.53
C THR A 79 12.40 -4.61 -5.03
N ALA A 80 11.20 -4.68 -4.48
CA ALA A 80 10.11 -5.47 -4.99
C ALA A 80 8.93 -4.53 -5.27
N ALA A 81 8.34 -4.63 -6.44
CA ALA A 81 7.18 -3.84 -6.81
C ALA A 81 6.14 -4.72 -7.48
N PHE A 82 4.88 -4.39 -7.25
CA PHE A 82 3.74 -5.03 -7.88
C PHE A 82 2.76 -3.96 -8.32
N ARG A 83 2.16 -4.19 -9.48
CA ARG A 83 1.15 -3.33 -10.06
C ARG A 83 0.10 -4.22 -10.69
N SER A 84 -1.17 -3.98 -10.39
CA SER A 84 -2.27 -4.69 -11.02
C SER A 84 -3.51 -3.83 -11.10
N GLN A 85 -4.24 -4.00 -12.20
CA GLN A 85 -5.64 -3.60 -12.23
C GLN A 85 -6.42 -4.48 -11.26
N ILE A 86 -7.41 -3.89 -10.60
CA ILE A 86 -8.33 -4.57 -9.70
C ILE A 86 -9.76 -4.23 -10.13
N ASP A 87 -10.72 -5.06 -9.74
CA ASP A 87 -12.14 -4.75 -9.92
C ASP A 87 -12.66 -3.83 -8.80
N GLU A 88 -13.86 -3.29 -9.02
CA GLU A 88 -14.52 -2.41 -8.07
C GLU A 88 -14.79 -3.08 -6.72
N ASP A 89 -15.09 -4.39 -6.72
CA ASP A 89 -15.34 -5.17 -5.51
C ASP A 89 -14.07 -5.25 -4.64
N THR A 90 -12.93 -5.53 -5.26
CA THR A 90 -11.62 -5.56 -4.62
C THR A 90 -11.26 -4.18 -4.09
N LEU A 91 -11.48 -3.11 -4.87
CA LEU A 91 -11.24 -1.74 -4.42
C LEU A 91 -12.11 -1.40 -3.20
N ALA A 92 -13.40 -1.72 -3.24
CA ALA A 92 -14.34 -1.50 -2.14
C ALA A 92 -13.98 -2.32 -0.90
N HIS A 93 -13.47 -3.54 -1.07
CA HIS A 93 -12.94 -4.35 0.01
C HIS A 93 -11.72 -3.68 0.67
N VAL A 94 -10.72 -3.27 -0.13
CA VAL A 94 -9.51 -2.60 0.37
C VAL A 94 -9.87 -1.31 1.10
N ARG A 95 -10.74 -0.48 0.52
CA ARG A 95 -11.21 0.76 1.17
C ARG A 95 -11.82 0.48 2.54
N ARG A 96 -12.72 -0.50 2.64
CA ARG A 96 -13.31 -0.90 3.93
C ARG A 96 -12.27 -1.31 4.96
N GLN A 97 -11.29 -2.12 4.58
CA GLN A 97 -10.26 -2.60 5.51
C GLN A 97 -9.45 -1.45 6.11
N PHE A 98 -9.12 -0.43 5.31
CA PHE A 98 -8.41 0.74 5.80
C PHE A 98 -9.28 1.68 6.64
N THR A 99 -10.54 1.92 6.25
CA THR A 99 -11.45 2.79 7.01
C THR A 99 -11.91 2.17 8.33
N GLN A 100 -11.99 0.85 8.42
CA GLN A 100 -12.38 0.13 9.64
C GLN A 100 -11.22 -0.14 10.59
N PHE A 101 -10.00 0.23 10.22
CA PHE A 101 -8.85 0.08 11.10
C PHE A 101 -9.03 0.93 12.35
N GLU A 102 -9.04 0.30 13.52
CA GLU A 102 -9.12 1.01 14.80
C GLU A 102 -7.83 1.80 15.04
N SER A 103 -7.88 3.10 14.75
CA SER A 103 -6.85 4.04 15.18
C SER A 103 -7.08 4.40 16.65
N TRP A 104 -6.01 4.32 17.44
CA TRP A 104 -5.98 4.74 18.84
C TRP A 104 -5.41 6.16 19.01
N TRP A 105 -5.19 6.83 17.88
CA TRP A 105 -4.75 8.21 17.77
C TRP A 105 -5.88 9.04 17.13
N ASP A 106 -6.04 10.27 17.59
CA ASP A 106 -7.04 11.24 17.11
C ASP A 106 -6.50 12.07 15.93
#